data_AF-A0A226WMQ8-F1
#
_entry.id   AF-A0A226WMQ8-F1
#
_cell.length_a   1.000
_cell.length_b   1.000
_cell.length_c   1.000
_cell.angle_alpha   90.00
_cell.angle_beta   90.00
_cell.angle_gamma   90.00
#
_symmetry.space_group_name_H-M   'P 1'
#
loop_
_entity.id
_entity.type
_entity.pdbx_description
1 polymer ?
#
loop_
_entity_poly.entity_id
_entity_poly.type
_entity_poly.pdbx_seq_one_letter_code
_entity_poly.pdbx_strand_id
1 'polypeptide(L)'
;MQRIIATFHPQTWVERKRVDVEPLGEGSFDVTDFLRELGEVAARKIRDYDDSSDDLASLPSAPEWIRSWPGPFFVTVEQSIDEYFKFVNVTWDWA
;
A
#
# COMPACT_ATOMS: atom_id res chain seq x y z
N MET A 1 8.65 14.01 -8.91
CA MET A 1 7.69 14.01 -7.79
C MET A 1 7.73 12.64 -7.16
N GLN A 2 7.89 12.54 -5.84
CA GLN A 2 7.93 11.25 -5.16
C GLN A 2 6.55 10.63 -5.16
N ARG A 3 6.47 9.30 -5.28
CA ARG A 3 5.22 8.54 -5.28
C ARG A 3 5.16 7.66 -4.04
N ILE A 4 3.95 7.42 -3.54
CA ILE A 4 3.68 6.43 -2.51
C ILE A 4 3.23 5.15 -3.20
N ILE A 5 4.08 4.11 -3.14
CA ILE A 5 3.87 2.84 -3.82
C ILE A 5 3.58 1.76 -2.76
N ALA A 6 2.40 1.16 -2.85
CA ALA A 6 2.02 0.00 -2.07
C ALA A 6 2.49 -1.29 -2.77
N THR A 7 2.81 -2.31 -1.99
CA THR A 7 3.14 -3.66 -2.49
C THR A 7 2.19 -4.68 -1.88
N PHE A 8 1.57 -5.48 -2.74
CA PHE A 8 0.64 -6.55 -2.39
C PHE A 8 1.36 -7.89 -2.33
N HIS A 9 1.10 -8.64 -1.25
CA HIS A 9 1.70 -9.95 -0.99
C HIS A 9 0.59 -11.01 -0.95
N PRO A 10 0.32 -11.71 -2.07
CA PRO A 10 -0.73 -12.71 -2.13
C PRO A 10 -0.36 -13.94 -1.30
N GLN A 11 -1.37 -14.50 -0.63
CA GLN A 11 -1.23 -15.72 0.14
C GLN A 11 -2.32 -16.73 -0.20
N THR A 12 -2.11 -17.99 0.16
CA THR A 12 -3.14 -19.03 0.11
C THR A 12 -3.17 -19.86 1.38
N TRP A 13 -4.24 -20.62 1.57
CA TRP A 13 -4.38 -21.57 2.67
C TRP A 13 -3.84 -22.94 2.27
N VAL A 14 -2.79 -23.40 2.95
CA VAL A 14 -2.30 -24.79 2.88
C VAL A 14 -2.35 -25.37 4.28
N GLU A 15 -3.16 -26.42 4.49
CA GLU A 15 -3.28 -27.11 5.78
C GLU A 15 -3.51 -26.16 6.98
N ARG A 16 -4.38 -25.15 6.81
CA ARG A 16 -4.71 -24.09 7.79
C ARG A 16 -3.58 -23.09 8.10
N LYS A 17 -2.51 -23.09 7.32
CA LYS A 17 -1.46 -22.07 7.36
C LYS A 17 -1.58 -21.15 6.16
N ARG A 18 -1.28 -19.87 6.36
CA ARG A 18 -1.11 -18.91 5.26
C ARG A 18 0.30 -19.11 4.72
N VAL A 19 0.41 -19.22 3.40
CA VAL A 19 1.70 -19.30 2.70
C VAL A 19 1.69 -18.29 1.56
N ASP A 20 2.82 -17.63 1.36
CA ASP A 20 2.98 -16.69 0.26
C ASP A 20 2.95 -17.45 -1.08
N VAL A 21 2.35 -16.83 -2.08
CA VAL A 21 2.27 -17.37 -3.44
C VAL A 21 2.80 -16.37 -4.45
N GLU A 22 3.11 -16.86 -5.65
CA GLU A 22 3.55 -15.99 -6.73
C GLU A 22 2.42 -15.03 -7.16
N PRO A 23 2.72 -13.72 -7.32
CA PRO A 23 1.80 -12.76 -7.90
C PRO A 23 1.33 -13.16 -9.31
N LEU A 24 0.07 -12.88 -9.62
CA LEU A 24 -0.48 -13.10 -10.97
C LEU A 24 -0.06 -12.02 -11.97
N GLY A 25 0.55 -10.93 -11.48
CA GLY A 25 0.98 -9.79 -12.28
C GLY A 25 1.77 -8.80 -11.44
N GLU A 26 1.82 -7.53 -11.87
CA GLU A 26 2.47 -6.46 -11.13
C GLU A 26 1.83 -6.31 -9.73
N GLY A 27 2.61 -6.56 -8.68
CA GLY A 27 2.19 -6.51 -7.28
C GLY A 27 2.33 -5.14 -6.63
N SER A 28 2.86 -4.15 -7.34
CA SER A 28 3.03 -2.79 -6.84
C SER A 28 2.05 -1.84 -7.51
N PHE A 29 1.48 -0.90 -6.76
CA PHE A 29 0.52 0.05 -7.28
C PHE A 29 0.61 1.41 -6.60
N ASP A 30 0.24 2.45 -7.33
CA ASP A 30 0.35 3.85 -6.90
C ASP A 30 -0.87 4.25 -6.05
N VAL A 31 -0.61 4.73 -4.84
CA VAL A 31 -1.63 5.22 -3.90
C VAL A 31 -1.42 6.69 -3.53
N THR A 32 -0.57 7.39 -4.29
CA THR A 32 -0.14 8.76 -3.99
C THR A 32 -1.31 9.71 -3.86
N ASP A 33 -2.22 9.74 -4.84
CA ASP A 33 -3.33 10.71 -4.85
C ASP A 33 -4.32 10.46 -3.71
N PHE A 34 -4.67 9.20 -3.47
CA PHE A 34 -5.53 8.81 -2.34
C PHE A 34 -4.95 9.28 -1.00
N LEU A 35 -3.66 9.01 -0.76
CA LEU A 35 -3.02 9.37 0.52
C LEU A 35 -2.74 10.86 0.66
N ARG A 36 -2.56 11.58 -0.46
CA ARG A 36 -2.49 13.04 -0.47
C ARG A 36 -3.83 13.66 -0.08
N GLU A 37 -4.93 13.13 -0.59
CA GLU A 37 -6.29 13.58 -0.25
C GLU A 37 -6.64 13.25 1.21
N LEU A 38 -6.18 12.10 1.70
CA LEU A 38 -6.35 11.68 3.10
C LEU A 38 -5.58 12.60 4.08
N GLY A 39 -4.41 13.10 3.66
CA GLY A 39 -3.56 14.01 4.42
C GLY A 39 -2.57 13.31 5.36
N GLU A 40 -1.45 13.98 5.67
CA GLU A 40 -0.28 13.38 6.37
C GLU A 40 -0.63 12.67 7.67
N VAL A 41 -1.39 13.32 8.55
CA VAL A 41 -1.71 12.78 9.88
C VAL A 41 -2.49 11.48 9.80
N ALA A 42 -3.39 11.35 8.81
CA ALA A 42 -4.18 10.14 8.61
C ALA A 42 -3.40 9.10 7.80
N ALA A 43 -2.65 9.51 6.77
CA ALA A 43 -1.80 8.62 5.99
C ALA A 43 -0.75 7.90 6.87
N ARG A 44 -0.09 8.60 7.80
CA ARG A 44 0.89 8.00 8.75
C ARG A 44 0.28 7.04 9.79
N LYS A 45 -1.05 6.90 9.84
CA LYS A 45 -1.73 5.89 10.67
C LYS A 45 -1.90 4.55 9.94
N ILE A 46 -1.75 4.53 8.62
CA ILE A 46 -1.74 3.28 7.85
C ILE A 46 -0.45 2.55 8.19
N ARG A 47 -0.59 1.29 8.61
CA ARG A 47 0.53 0.43 9.04
C ARG A 47 0.57 -0.83 8.20
N ASP A 48 1.78 -1.30 7.95
CA ASP A 48 1.98 -2.60 7.32
C ASP A 48 1.39 -3.73 8.19
N TYR A 49 0.91 -4.80 7.56
CA TYR A 49 0.34 -5.98 8.24
C TYR A 49 -0.91 -5.69 9.10
N ASP A 50 -1.66 -4.65 8.73
CA ASP A 50 -2.88 -4.22 9.40
C ASP A 50 -3.99 -3.97 8.38
N ASP A 51 -5.25 -4.03 8.82
CA ASP A 51 -6.42 -3.83 7.94
C ASP A 51 -6.34 -2.49 7.20
N SER A 52 -5.72 -1.47 7.83
CA SER A 52 -5.55 -0.13 7.24
C SER A 52 -4.69 -0.09 5.96
N SER A 53 -3.70 -1.00 5.82
CA SER A 53 -2.93 -1.12 4.57
C SER A 53 -3.62 -2.04 3.58
N ASP A 54 -4.30 -3.07 4.06
CA ASP A 54 -5.05 -4.01 3.21
C ASP A 54 -6.22 -3.34 2.47
N ASP A 55 -6.87 -2.35 3.08
CA ASP A 55 -7.91 -1.53 2.45
C ASP A 55 -7.43 -0.85 1.15
N LEU A 56 -6.13 -0.57 1.01
CA LEU A 56 -5.56 0.01 -0.21
C LEU A 56 -5.68 -0.91 -1.42
N ALA A 57 -5.74 -2.24 -1.22
CA ALA A 57 -5.91 -3.21 -2.30
C ALA A 57 -7.25 -3.07 -3.03
N SER A 58 -8.23 -2.38 -2.43
CA SER A 58 -9.55 -2.11 -3.03
C SER A 58 -9.58 -0.86 -3.93
N LEU A 59 -8.53 -0.03 -3.89
CA LEU A 59 -8.49 1.24 -4.61
C LEU A 59 -8.51 1.03 -6.13
N PRO A 60 -9.15 1.93 -6.91
CA PRO A 60 -9.18 1.83 -8.37
C PRO A 60 -7.80 1.81 -9.05
N SER A 61 -6.76 2.32 -8.38
CA SER A 61 -5.38 2.28 -8.86
C SER A 61 -4.72 0.91 -8.71
N ALA A 62 -5.29 0.00 -7.91
CA ALA A 62 -4.80 -1.35 -7.79
C ALA A 62 -5.21 -2.20 -9.01
N PRO A 63 -4.30 -3.02 -9.55
CA PRO A 63 -4.58 -4.02 -10.58
C PRO A 63 -5.85 -4.84 -10.30
N GLU A 64 -6.60 -5.19 -11.35
CA GLU A 64 -7.85 -5.95 -11.22
C GLU A 64 -7.66 -7.29 -10.50
N TRP A 65 -6.53 -7.97 -10.72
CA TRP A 65 -6.22 -9.24 -10.08
C TRP A 65 -6.00 -9.10 -8.57
N ILE A 66 -5.50 -7.95 -8.11
CA ILE A 66 -5.35 -7.61 -6.68
C ILE A 66 -6.73 -7.35 -6.08
N ARG A 67 -7.52 -6.48 -6.72
CA ARG A 67 -8.88 -6.14 -6.27
C ARG A 67 -9.81 -7.34 -6.19
N SER A 68 -9.57 -8.35 -7.02
CA SER A 68 -10.37 -9.57 -7.10
C SER A 68 -9.77 -10.73 -6.31
N TRP A 69 -8.66 -10.53 -5.61
CA TRP A 69 -8.00 -11.59 -4.86
C TRP A 69 -8.87 -12.01 -3.66
N PRO A 70 -9.25 -13.30 -3.54
CA PRO A 70 -10.18 -13.75 -2.50
C PRO A 70 -9.57 -13.77 -1.08
N GLY A 71 -8.26 -13.53 -0.98
CA GLY A 71 -7.48 -13.68 0.23
C GLY A 71 -7.03 -15.12 0.50
N PRO A 72 -6.09 -15.31 1.44
CA PRO A 72 -5.42 -14.29 2.27
C PRO A 72 -4.42 -13.42 1.48
N PHE A 73 -4.06 -12.27 2.04
CA PHE A 73 -3.00 -11.39 1.55
C PHE A 73 -2.55 -10.45 2.67
N PHE A 74 -1.53 -9.63 2.42
CA PHE A 74 -1.26 -8.41 3.16
C PHE A 74 -0.66 -7.33 2.24
N VAL A 75 -0.75 -6.06 2.62
CA VAL A 75 -0.15 -4.93 1.90
C VAL A 75 0.94 -4.28 2.74
N THR A 76 2.00 -3.81 2.08
CA THR A 76 3.06 -3.00 2.68
C THR A 76 3.22 -1.67 1.95
N VAL A 77 3.28 -0.56 2.69
CA VAL A 77 3.31 0.81 2.17
C VAL A 77 3.94 1.83 3.12
N GLU A 78 4.11 1.49 4.42
CA GLU A 78 4.47 2.41 5.50
C GLU A 78 5.75 3.20 5.21
N GLN A 79 6.81 2.52 4.76
CA GLN A 79 8.06 3.17 4.39
C GLN A 79 7.86 4.21 3.28
N SER A 80 7.02 3.91 2.29
CA SER A 80 6.77 4.81 1.16
C SER A 80 6.00 6.06 1.58
N ILE A 81 5.07 5.93 2.54
CA ILE A 81 4.37 7.05 3.18
C ILE A 81 5.36 7.96 3.92
N ASP A 82 6.20 7.36 4.76
CA ASP A 82 7.15 8.10 5.58
C ASP A 82 8.16 8.87 4.73
N GLU A 83 8.68 8.23 3.69
CA GLU A 83 9.58 8.88 2.73
C GLU A 83 8.89 10.04 2.03
N TYR A 84 7.70 9.84 1.46
CA TYR A 84 6.96 10.89 0.77
C TYR A 84 6.77 12.15 1.63
N PHE A 85 6.24 12.00 2.86
CA PHE A 85 5.98 13.15 3.72
C PHE A 85 7.26 13.76 4.33
N LYS A 86 8.32 12.97 4.51
CA LYS A 86 9.64 13.50 4.88
C LYS A 86 10.19 14.46 3.82
N PHE A 87 10.08 14.11 2.54
CA PHE A 87 10.58 14.94 1.45
C PHE A 87 9.66 16.12 1.11
N VAL A 88 8.34 15.96 1.21
CA VAL A 88 7.39 17.08 1.04
C VAL A 88 7.69 18.18 2.06
N ASN A 89 7.93 17.83 3.32
CA ASN A 89 8.23 18.83 4.36
C ASN A 89 9.56 19.56 4.11
N VAL A 90 10.57 18.87 3.56
CA VAL A 90 11.87 19.50 3.20
C VAL A 90 11.73 20.47 2.01
N THR A 91 10.78 20.26 1.10
CA THR A 91 10.61 21.15 -0.06
C THR A 91 9.99 22.52 0.25
N TRP A 92 9.42 22.72 1.45
CA TRP A 92 8.81 23.99 1.85
C TRP A 92 9.66 24.85 2.81
N ASP A 93 10.77 24.31 3.35
CA ASP A 93 11.63 25.00 4.33
C ASP A 93 12.71 25.92 3.69
N TRP A 94 12.64 26.19 2.38
CA TRP A 94 13.59 27.03 1.64
C TRP A 94 12.97 28.34 1.09
N ALA A 95 11.98 28.91 1.79
CA ALA A 95 11.39 30.21 1.45
C ALA A 95 11.76 31.30 2.46
#